data_AF-A0A8K0L117-F1
#
_entry.id   AF-A0A8K0L117-F1
#
_cell.length_a   1.000
_cell.length_b   1.000
_cell.length_c   1.000
_cell.angle_alpha   90.00
_cell.angle_beta   90.00
_cell.angle_gamma   90.00
#
_symmetry.space_group_name_H-M   'P 1'
#
loop_
_entity.id
_entity.type
_entity.pdbx_description
1 polymer ?
#
loop_
_entity_poly.entity_id
_entity_poly.type
_entity_poly.pdbx_seq_one_letter_code
_entity_poly.pdbx_strand_id
1 'polypeptide(L)'
;MFKIKNDWGSIMNFVLKERIRWTDLAPSGAPFENPTDIKILYNDWPYGIDEDIVHLVVWTKFESEEDPSTGDLSDKGRKQIDDYVQETFRSRFLPDHVVWFKNWRSLKSVEAIEHFHVMLFKPDRAVVAELTHNDVPLNEKVKAAEGAA
;
A
#
# COMPACT_ATOMS: atom_id res chain seq x y z
N MET A 1 18.65 -1.77 0.45
CA MET A 1 18.14 -3.16 0.39
C MET A 1 19.04 -4.17 1.13
N PHE A 2 20.37 -4.06 1.02
CA PHE A 2 21.33 -4.95 1.72
C PHE A 2 21.16 -4.94 3.25
N LYS A 3 21.03 -3.75 3.86
CA LYS A 3 20.81 -3.59 5.30
C LYS A 3 19.49 -4.20 5.80
N ILE A 4 18.41 -4.07 5.02
CA ILE A 4 17.10 -4.66 5.38
C ILE A 4 17.16 -6.19 5.39
N LYS A 5 17.77 -6.80 4.37
CA LYS A 5 17.96 -8.24 4.34
C LYS A 5 18.84 -8.73 5.50
N ASN A 6 19.84 -7.95 5.91
CA ASN A 6 20.71 -8.29 7.01
C ASN A 6 20.01 -8.18 8.38
N ASP A 7 19.29 -7.08 8.62
CA ASP A 7 18.70 -6.76 9.92
C ASP A 7 17.36 -7.49 10.15
N TRP A 8 16.61 -7.77 9.08
CA TRP A 8 15.25 -8.35 9.14
C TRP A 8 15.12 -9.72 8.47
N GLY A 9 16.18 -10.21 7.80
CA GLY A 9 16.17 -11.45 7.02
C GLY A 9 15.44 -11.34 5.68
N SER A 10 14.38 -10.53 5.59
CA SER A 10 13.63 -10.28 4.35
C SER A 10 12.93 -8.92 4.38
N ILE A 11 12.59 -8.41 3.19
CA ILE A 11 11.77 -7.19 3.03
C ILE A 11 10.39 -7.40 3.68
N MET A 12 9.84 -8.61 3.56
CA MET A 12 8.57 -8.99 4.17
C MET A 12 8.58 -8.81 5.69
N ASN A 13 9.59 -9.37 6.37
CA ASN A 13 9.70 -9.25 7.82
C ASN A 13 9.81 -7.79 8.25
N PHE A 14 10.55 -6.98 7.49
CA PHE A 14 10.61 -5.54 7.72
C PHE A 14 9.23 -4.88 7.55
N VAL A 15 8.52 -5.14 6.44
CA VAL A 15 7.18 -4.57 6.22
C VAL A 15 6.22 -4.97 7.34
N LEU A 16 6.17 -6.25 7.71
CA LEU A 16 5.30 -6.73 8.79
C LEU A 16 5.65 -6.12 10.14
N LYS A 17 6.92 -6.17 10.54
CA LYS A 17 7.33 -5.81 11.91
C LYS A 17 7.51 -4.32 12.11
N GLU A 18 7.96 -3.60 11.08
CA GLU A 18 8.27 -2.17 11.21
C GLU A 18 7.19 -1.26 10.63
N ARG A 19 6.57 -1.64 9.51
CA ARG A 19 5.65 -0.76 8.78
C ARG A 19 4.19 -1.04 9.13
N ILE A 20 3.73 -2.28 8.90
CA ILE A 20 2.34 -2.69 9.10
C ILE A 20 2.04 -2.93 10.58
N ARG A 21 2.92 -3.59 11.33
CA ARG A 21 2.78 -3.88 12.77
C ARG A 21 1.50 -4.64 13.14
N TRP A 22 0.99 -5.48 12.24
CA TRP A 22 -0.08 -6.41 12.59
C TRP A 22 0.46 -7.58 13.41
N THR A 23 -0.24 -7.94 14.47
CA THR A 23 0.08 -9.09 15.34
C THR A 23 -0.40 -10.41 14.75
N ASP A 24 -1.43 -10.36 13.92
CA ASP A 24 -2.04 -11.47 13.20
C ASP A 24 -2.44 -11.01 11.79
N LEU A 25 -2.49 -11.95 10.85
CA LEU A 25 -2.92 -11.71 9.46
C LEU A 25 -4.34 -12.24 9.20
N ALA A 26 -5.08 -12.61 10.23
CA ALA A 26 -6.44 -13.09 10.07
C ALA A 26 -7.37 -11.88 9.79
N PRO A 27 -8.09 -11.86 8.66
CA PRO A 27 -9.11 -10.84 8.44
C PRO A 27 -10.22 -11.02 9.47
N SER A 28 -10.73 -9.90 9.97
CA SER A 28 -11.78 -9.82 10.98
C SER A 28 -13.20 -9.82 10.39
N GLY A 29 -13.34 -9.80 9.07
CA GLY A 29 -14.62 -9.80 8.36
C GLY A 29 -14.46 -9.96 6.84
N ALA A 30 -15.47 -9.54 6.09
CA ALA A 30 -15.43 -9.53 4.64
C ALA A 30 -14.42 -8.49 4.09
N PRO A 31 -13.96 -8.63 2.83
CA PRO A 31 -13.10 -7.63 2.20
C PRO A 31 -13.67 -6.21 2.32
N PHE A 32 -12.84 -5.28 2.75
CA PHE A 32 -13.15 -3.85 2.94
C PHE A 32 -14.20 -3.52 4.02
N GLU A 33 -14.62 -4.49 4.84
CA GLU A 33 -15.60 -4.25 5.92
C GLU A 33 -14.97 -3.60 7.16
N ASN A 34 -13.78 -4.09 7.57
CA ASN A 34 -13.11 -3.65 8.79
C ASN A 34 -11.86 -2.81 8.49
N PRO A 35 -11.83 -1.51 8.87
CA PRO A 35 -10.67 -0.64 8.62
C PRO A 35 -9.37 -1.13 9.26
N THR A 36 -9.44 -1.90 10.34
CA THR A 36 -8.25 -2.46 11.04
C THR A 36 -7.50 -3.51 10.22
N ASP A 37 -8.16 -4.08 9.20
CA ASP A 37 -7.58 -5.05 8.28
C ASP A 37 -6.90 -4.40 7.08
N ILE A 38 -6.88 -3.06 7.06
CA ILE A 38 -6.31 -2.26 5.98
C ILE A 38 -5.28 -1.30 6.54
N LYS A 39 -4.18 -1.12 5.82
CA LYS A 39 -3.20 -0.08 6.14
C LYS A 39 -2.74 0.66 4.90
N ILE A 40 -2.82 1.99 4.93
CA ILE A 40 -2.37 2.86 3.85
C ILE A 40 -1.03 3.45 4.27
N LEU A 41 0.03 3.18 3.51
CA LEU A 41 1.39 3.62 3.80
C LEU A 41 2.03 4.21 2.55
N TYR A 42 3.06 5.05 2.73
CA TYR A 42 3.90 5.42 1.60
C TYR A 42 4.63 4.20 1.04
N ASN A 43 4.78 4.14 -0.27
CA ASN A 43 5.66 3.16 -0.89
C ASN A 43 7.11 3.48 -0.51
N ASP A 44 7.76 2.55 0.20
CA ASP A 44 9.16 2.67 0.60
C ASP A 44 10.13 2.53 -0.58
N TRP A 45 9.65 2.03 -1.72
CA TRP A 45 10.38 1.90 -2.99
C TRP A 45 9.51 2.42 -4.14
N PRO A 46 9.30 3.74 -4.23
CA PRO A 46 8.51 4.30 -5.31
C PRO A 46 9.21 4.03 -6.64
N TYR A 47 8.42 3.88 -7.69
CA TYR A 47 8.96 3.91 -9.04
C TYR A 47 9.62 5.28 -9.28
N GLY A 48 10.53 5.38 -10.25
CA GLY A 48 11.14 6.66 -10.64
C GLY A 48 10.11 7.58 -11.31
N ILE A 49 9.15 8.06 -10.52
CA ILE A 49 8.00 8.85 -10.92
C ILE A 49 8.24 10.32 -10.57
N ASP A 50 7.45 11.18 -11.18
CA ASP A 50 7.43 12.62 -10.92
C ASP A 50 7.21 12.92 -9.43
N GLU A 51 7.88 13.94 -8.90
CA GLU A 51 7.77 14.36 -7.48
C GLU A 51 6.35 14.86 -7.12
N ASP A 52 5.58 15.25 -8.13
CA ASP A 52 4.17 15.61 -8.01
C ASP A 52 3.26 14.39 -7.77
N ILE A 53 3.77 13.16 -7.92
CA ILE A 53 3.02 11.92 -7.70
C ILE A 53 3.35 11.32 -6.34
N VAL A 54 2.32 11.14 -5.51
CA VAL A 54 2.42 10.37 -4.27
C VAL A 54 2.08 8.92 -4.56
N HIS A 55 3.01 8.01 -4.28
CA HIS A 55 2.83 6.58 -4.41
C HIS A 55 2.53 5.95 -3.06
N LEU A 56 1.28 5.53 -2.87
CA LEU A 56 0.83 4.81 -1.68
C LEU A 56 0.70 3.31 -1.97
N VAL A 57 0.82 2.52 -0.91
CA VAL A 57 0.51 1.09 -0.89
C VAL A 57 -0.60 0.86 0.12
N VAL A 58 -1.67 0.22 -0.33
CA VAL A 58 -2.78 -0.22 0.52
C VAL A 58 -2.58 -1.70 0.79
N TRP A 59 -2.28 -2.04 2.03
CA TRP A 59 -2.09 -3.41 2.52
C TRP A 59 -3.39 -3.95 3.08
N THR A 60 -3.71 -5.22 2.78
CA THR A 60 -4.94 -5.87 3.25
C THR A 60 -4.62 -7.22 3.93
N LYS A 61 -5.37 -7.57 4.98
CA LYS A 61 -5.30 -8.93 5.58
C LYS A 61 -6.02 -10.00 4.75
N PHE A 62 -6.91 -9.59 3.86
CA PHE A 62 -7.68 -10.46 2.97
C PHE A 62 -7.09 -10.47 1.56
N GLU A 63 -7.30 -11.57 0.83
CA GLU A 63 -6.96 -11.67 -0.58
C GLU A 63 -8.05 -11.03 -1.45
N SER A 64 -7.65 -10.42 -2.57
CA SER A 64 -8.61 -9.96 -3.58
C SER A 64 -9.11 -11.14 -4.39
N GLU A 65 -10.37 -11.11 -4.80
CA GLU A 65 -10.94 -12.17 -5.64
C GLU A 65 -10.30 -12.15 -7.05
N GLU A 66 -9.78 -13.31 -7.47
CA GLU A 66 -9.10 -13.50 -8.77
C GLU A 66 -9.92 -14.44 -9.67
N ASP A 67 -9.84 -14.23 -10.98
CA ASP A 67 -10.35 -15.16 -11.98
C ASP A 67 -9.44 -16.40 -12.02
N PRO A 68 -9.96 -17.61 -11.73
CA PRO A 68 -9.15 -18.83 -11.68
C PRO A 68 -8.48 -19.20 -13.01
N SER A 69 -9.00 -18.70 -14.13
CA SER A 69 -8.52 -19.01 -15.47
C SER A 69 -7.37 -18.10 -15.92
N THR A 70 -7.34 -16.85 -15.45
CA THR A 70 -6.35 -15.84 -15.87
C THR A 70 -5.35 -15.48 -14.77
N GLY A 71 -5.73 -15.64 -13.50
CA GLY A 71 -4.97 -15.15 -12.35
C GLY A 71 -4.97 -13.62 -12.21
N ASP A 72 -5.79 -12.91 -12.98
CA ASP A 72 -6.09 -11.48 -12.77
C ASP A 72 -7.27 -11.31 -11.80
N LEU A 73 -7.54 -10.09 -11.36
CA LEU A 73 -8.73 -9.78 -10.56
C LEU A 73 -10.02 -10.19 -11.31
N SER A 74 -10.91 -10.89 -10.60
CA SER A 74 -12.28 -11.09 -11.11
C SER A 74 -12.99 -9.74 -11.21
N ASP A 75 -14.07 -9.66 -12.00
CA ASP A 75 -14.89 -8.44 -12.08
C ASP A 75 -15.38 -7.99 -10.71
N LYS A 76 -15.72 -8.95 -9.84
CA LYS A 76 -16.13 -8.69 -8.47
C LYS A 76 -14.97 -8.17 -7.61
N GLY A 77 -13.79 -8.81 -7.66
CA GLY A 77 -12.61 -8.34 -6.94
C GLY A 77 -12.17 -6.94 -7.37
N ARG A 78 -12.19 -6.68 -8.68
CA ARG A 78 -11.91 -5.37 -9.26
C ARG A 78 -12.90 -4.32 -8.79
N LYS A 79 -14.21 -4.65 -8.79
CA LYS A 79 -15.25 -3.74 -8.30
C LYS A 79 -15.07 -3.40 -6.82
N GLN A 80 -14.78 -4.39 -5.97
CA GLN A 80 -14.58 -4.16 -4.53
C GLN A 80 -13.42 -3.18 -4.27
N ILE A 81 -12.29 -3.35 -4.98
CA ILE A 81 -11.16 -2.41 -4.86
C ILE A 81 -11.55 -1.04 -5.40
N ASP A 82 -12.21 -0.95 -6.54
CA ASP A 82 -12.59 0.34 -7.14
C ASP A 82 -13.59 1.10 -6.26
N ASP A 83 -14.58 0.41 -5.67
CA ASP A 83 -15.53 0.99 -4.70
C ASP A 83 -14.78 1.53 -3.48
N TYR A 84 -13.86 0.75 -2.90
CA TYR A 84 -13.03 1.21 -1.78
C TYR A 84 -12.18 2.43 -2.17
N VAL A 85 -11.58 2.44 -3.37
CA VAL A 85 -10.79 3.58 -3.87
C VAL A 85 -11.68 4.81 -4.08
N GLN A 86 -12.89 4.60 -4.58
CA GLN A 86 -13.88 5.65 -4.78
C GLN A 86 -14.23 6.33 -3.45
N GLU A 87 -14.53 5.54 -2.42
CA GLU A 87 -14.92 6.04 -1.11
C GLU A 87 -13.74 6.65 -0.32
N THR A 88 -12.56 6.06 -0.42
CA THR A 88 -11.41 6.45 0.42
C THR A 88 -10.60 7.59 -0.19
N PHE A 89 -10.43 7.61 -1.51
CA PHE A 89 -9.54 8.54 -2.21
C PHE A 89 -10.29 9.48 -3.16
N ARG A 90 -11.11 8.97 -4.08
CA ARG A 90 -11.79 9.84 -5.08
C ARG A 90 -12.90 10.72 -4.48
N SER A 91 -13.32 10.46 -3.24
CA SER A 91 -14.17 11.35 -2.45
C SER A 91 -13.41 12.57 -1.89
N ARG A 92 -12.08 12.49 -1.80
CA ARG A 92 -11.20 13.50 -1.19
C ARG A 92 -10.26 14.20 -2.18
N PHE A 93 -10.05 13.61 -3.35
CA PHE A 93 -9.23 14.14 -4.43
C PHE A 93 -10.01 14.17 -5.75
N LEU A 94 -9.52 14.92 -6.74
CA LEU A 94 -10.10 14.88 -8.08
C LEU A 94 -10.05 13.44 -8.64
N PRO A 95 -11.16 12.88 -9.16
CA PRO A 95 -11.19 11.50 -9.64
C PRO A 95 -10.09 11.17 -10.67
N ASP A 96 -9.82 12.09 -11.59
CA ASP A 96 -8.80 11.93 -12.63
C ASP A 96 -7.35 12.00 -12.10
N HIS A 97 -7.17 12.41 -10.84
CA HIS A 97 -5.87 12.44 -10.16
C HIS A 97 -5.61 11.19 -9.32
N VAL A 98 -6.53 10.23 -9.31
CA VAL A 98 -6.43 9.00 -8.53
C VAL A 98 -6.46 7.80 -9.46
N VAL A 99 -5.33 7.11 -9.56
CA VAL A 99 -5.23 5.82 -10.26
C VAL A 99 -4.79 4.73 -9.29
N TRP A 100 -5.28 3.53 -9.50
CA TRP A 100 -4.87 2.37 -8.73
C TRP A 100 -4.51 1.21 -9.65
N PHE A 101 -3.61 0.35 -9.18
CA PHE A 101 -3.26 -0.88 -9.87
C PHE A 101 -2.82 -1.94 -8.87
N LYS A 102 -3.01 -3.20 -9.22
CA LYS A 102 -2.50 -4.36 -8.47
C LYS A 102 -1.48 -5.07 -9.36
N ASN A 103 -0.31 -5.38 -8.81
CA ASN A 103 0.69 -6.17 -9.52
C ASN A 103 0.26 -7.64 -9.59
N TRP A 104 0.47 -8.28 -10.75
CA TRP A 104 0.19 -9.70 -10.95
C TRP A 104 1.00 -10.58 -10.00
N ARG A 105 0.40 -11.70 -9.57
CA ARG A 105 1.00 -12.65 -8.62
C ARG A 105 2.37 -13.16 -9.08
N SER A 106 2.57 -13.33 -10.39
CA SER A 106 3.83 -13.79 -11.02
C SER A 106 4.99 -12.79 -10.98
N LEU A 107 4.73 -11.51 -10.71
CA LEU A 107 5.75 -10.46 -10.54
C LEU A 107 6.02 -10.13 -9.07
N LYS A 108 5.25 -10.71 -8.14
CA LYS A 108 5.41 -10.47 -6.70
C LYS A 108 6.65 -11.21 -6.20
N SER A 109 7.71 -10.48 -5.87
CA SER A 109 8.86 -11.04 -5.12
C SER A 109 8.54 -11.30 -3.64
N VAL A 110 7.34 -10.90 -3.17
CA VAL A 110 6.87 -10.99 -1.79
C VAL A 110 5.48 -11.62 -1.80
N GLU A 111 5.42 -12.91 -1.51
CA GLU A 111 4.21 -13.74 -1.60
C GLU A 111 3.24 -13.57 -0.40
N ALA A 112 3.57 -12.74 0.60
CA ALA A 112 3.02 -12.96 1.94
C ALA A 112 1.96 -11.98 2.46
N ILE A 113 1.65 -10.87 1.76
CA ILE A 113 0.55 -9.97 2.14
C ILE A 113 -0.03 -9.32 0.90
N GLU A 114 -1.35 -9.40 0.78
CA GLU A 114 -2.07 -8.76 -0.31
C GLU A 114 -1.96 -7.24 -0.22
N HIS A 115 -1.75 -6.61 -1.36
CA HIS A 115 -1.68 -5.17 -1.48
C HIS A 115 -1.97 -4.70 -2.90
N PHE A 116 -2.39 -3.46 -3.01
CA PHE A 116 -2.48 -2.73 -4.27
C PHE A 116 -1.90 -1.33 -4.10
N HIS A 117 -1.61 -0.69 -5.22
CA HIS A 117 -1.00 0.63 -5.26
C HIS A 117 -2.04 1.68 -5.61
N VAL A 118 -1.91 2.85 -4.99
CA VAL A 118 -2.66 4.05 -5.33
C VAL A 118 -1.66 5.16 -5.64
N MET A 119 -1.81 5.79 -6.79
CA MET A 119 -1.04 6.97 -7.18
C MET A 119 -1.95 8.18 -7.16
N LEU A 120 -1.50 9.24 -6.49
CA LEU A 120 -2.20 10.50 -6.36
C LEU A 120 -1.39 11.59 -7.05
N PHE A 121 -1.99 12.31 -7.98
CA PHE A 121 -1.35 13.44 -8.67
C PHE A 121 -1.64 14.76 -7.95
N LYS A 122 -0.58 15.44 -7.49
CA LYS A 122 -0.64 16.70 -6.73
C LYS A 122 -1.65 16.69 -5.58
N PRO A 123 -1.66 15.65 -4.71
CA PRO A 123 -2.60 15.63 -3.61
C PRO A 123 -2.27 16.69 -2.57
N ASP A 124 -3.29 17.14 -1.83
CA ASP A 124 -3.08 17.87 -0.59
C ASP A 124 -2.34 16.96 0.41
N ARG A 125 -1.14 17.41 0.83
CA ARG A 125 -0.26 16.65 1.73
C ARG A 125 -0.84 16.48 3.13
N ALA A 126 -1.71 17.38 3.58
CA ALA A 126 -2.40 17.23 4.86
C ALA A 126 -3.39 16.05 4.83
N VAL A 127 -4.14 15.92 3.73
CA VAL A 127 -5.07 14.80 3.52
C VAL A 127 -4.31 13.48 3.40
N VAL A 128 -3.16 13.47 2.72
CA VAL A 128 -2.30 12.28 2.66
C VAL A 128 -1.78 11.90 4.06
N ALA A 129 -1.37 12.87 4.87
CA ALA A 129 -0.90 12.61 6.23
C ALA A 129 -2.00 12.03 7.13
N GLU A 130 -3.24 12.51 6.99
CA GLU A 130 -4.40 11.91 7.66
C GLU A 130 -4.61 10.45 7.22
N LEU A 131 -4.67 10.22 5.91
CA LEU A 131 -4.86 8.90 5.29
C LEU A 131 -3.85 7.86 5.75
N THR A 132 -2.59 8.27 5.90
CA THR A 132 -1.49 7.38 6.26
C THR A 132 -1.19 7.38 7.76
N HIS A 133 -1.99 8.06 8.58
CA HIS A 133 -1.74 8.26 10.01
C HIS A 133 -0.33 8.83 10.31
N ASN A 134 0.07 9.84 9.53
CA ASN A 134 1.39 10.49 9.56
C ASN A 134 2.54 9.51 9.29
N ASP A 135 2.31 8.52 8.42
CA ASP A 135 3.39 7.67 7.96
C ASP A 135 4.47 8.49 7.24
N VAL A 136 5.72 8.07 7.40
CA VAL A 136 6.88 8.67 6.74
C VAL A 136 7.60 7.55 5.99
N PRO A 137 7.93 7.74 4.70
CA PRO A 137 8.65 6.74 3.92
C PRO A 137 10.06 6.51 4.47
N LEU A 138 10.58 5.30 4.28
CA LEU A 138 11.87 4.89 4.84
C LEU A 138 13.05 5.76 4.38
N ASN A 139 13.04 6.20 3.12
CA ASN A 139 14.10 7.04 2.56
C ASN A 139 14.23 8.39 3.29
N GLU A 140 13.13 8.99 3.72
CA GLU A 140 13.10 10.22 4.50
C GLU A 140 13.55 9.98 5.95
N LYS A 141 13.16 8.86 6.55
CA LYS A 141 13.65 8.47 7.89
C LYS A 141 15.17 8.32 7.92
N VAL A 142 15.77 7.76 6.87
CA VAL A 142 17.24 7.63 6.74
C VAL A 142 17.89 9.01 6.59
N LYS A 143 17.38 9.88 5.71
CA LYS A 143 17.89 11.25 5.55
C LYS A 143 17.81 12.07 6.85
N ALA A 144 16.71 11.94 7.60
CA ALA A 144 16.53 12.61 8.88
C ALA A 144 17.54 12.12 9.93
N ALA A 145 17.85 10.82 9.96
CA ALA A 145 18.85 10.25 10.86
C ALA A 145 20.28 10.68 10.51
N GLU A 146 20.58 10.86 9.21
CA GLU A 146 21.89 11.33 8.74
C GLU A 146 22.11 12.83 8.94
N GLY A 147 21.04 13.64 8.90
CA GLY A 147 21.11 15.08 9.17
C GLY A 147 21.09 15.48 10.65
N ALA A 148 20.83 14.52 11.54
CA ALA A 148 20.84 14.71 13.00
C ALA A 148 22.15 14.28 13.68
N ALA A 149 23.12 13.79 12.89
CA ALA A 149 24.46 13.37 13.31
C ALA A 149 25.52 14.42 12.92
#